data_AF-A0A060BNL1-F1
#
_entry.id   AF-A0A060BNL1-F1
#
_cell.length_a   1.000
_cell.length_b   1.000
_cell.length_c   1.000
_cell.angle_alpha   90.00
_cell.angle_beta   90.00
_cell.angle_gamma   90.00
#
_symmetry.space_group_name_H-M   'P 1'
#
loop_
_entity.id
_entity.type
_entity.pdbx_description
1 polymer ?
#
loop_
_entity_poly.entity_id
_entity_poly.type
_entity_poly.pdbx_seq_one_letter_code
_entity_poly.pdbx_strand_id
1 'polypeptide(L)'
;RYFHPESSMLEVPSEGGADKRGGMIVIRQKNGTAFTDFRYQDYSIAKGKPLLKGLPSIRGGSDECETLEIKLKDVLSNVYLLVRYSIFSDKDVIVRSARLENGTKEGVCLDKAFSASLDLPDSDYFLCHFPGDWEQERRFVENRLADGKLVIHSNFGFSSH
;
A
#
# COMPACT_ATOMS: atom_id res chain seq x y z
N ARG A 1 -1.97 19.23 20.47
CA ARG A 1 -2.82 18.46 19.54
C ARG A 1 -2.69 16.99 19.93
N TYR A 2 -3.79 16.31 20.22
CA TYR A 2 -3.77 14.87 20.49
C TYR A 2 -3.75 14.12 19.15
N PHE A 3 -2.97 13.06 19.06
CA PHE A 3 -2.93 12.19 17.89
C PHE A 3 -3.96 11.08 18.05
N HIS A 4 -4.87 10.97 17.07
CA HIS A 4 -5.88 9.93 17.00
C HIS A 4 -5.74 9.22 15.65
N PRO A 5 -5.33 7.93 15.62
CA PRO A 5 -5.18 7.19 14.36
C PRO A 5 -6.43 7.19 13.48
N GLU A 6 -7.62 7.17 14.09
CA GLU A 6 -8.91 7.11 13.39
C GLU A 6 -9.27 8.37 12.59
N SER A 7 -8.66 9.51 12.91
CA SER A 7 -8.93 10.81 12.27
C SER A 7 -7.68 11.45 11.64
N SER A 8 -6.55 10.73 11.66
CA SER A 8 -5.30 11.17 11.06
C SER A 8 -5.11 10.54 9.68
N MET A 9 -4.46 11.27 8.78
CA MET A 9 -4.00 10.71 7.50
C MET A 9 -2.78 9.82 7.75
N LEU A 10 -2.82 8.57 7.29
CA LEU A 10 -1.79 7.57 7.53
C LEU A 10 -1.26 6.98 6.22
N GLU A 11 0.06 6.93 6.06
CA GLU A 11 0.70 6.22 4.94
C GLU A 11 0.55 4.69 5.05
N VAL A 12 0.52 4.20 6.28
CA VAL A 12 0.36 2.79 6.63
C VAL A 12 -0.64 2.68 7.78
N PRO A 13 -1.94 2.49 7.47
CA PRO A 13 -2.96 2.31 8.51
C PRO A 13 -2.82 0.92 9.17
N SER A 14 -3.12 0.88 10.47
CA SER A 14 -3.12 -0.34 11.29
C SER A 14 -4.40 -1.15 11.14
N GLU A 15 -4.35 -2.46 11.42
CA GLU A 15 -5.52 -3.34 11.51
C GLU A 15 -5.82 -3.72 12.97
N GLY A 16 -7.10 -3.75 13.35
CA GLY A 16 -7.55 -4.20 14.67
C GLY A 16 -7.30 -3.21 15.83
N GLY A 17 -6.87 -1.98 15.53
CA GLY A 17 -6.63 -0.91 16.50
C GLY A 17 -7.78 0.10 16.58
N ALA A 18 -7.44 1.35 16.89
CA ALA A 18 -8.41 2.46 16.93
C ALA A 18 -8.90 2.87 15.53
N ASP A 19 -8.07 2.69 14.50
CA ASP A 19 -8.45 3.01 13.12
C ASP A 19 -9.41 1.94 12.56
N LYS A 20 -10.65 2.36 12.28
CA LYS A 20 -11.73 1.49 11.77
C LYS A 20 -11.78 1.43 10.24
N ARG A 21 -10.95 2.19 9.53
CA ARG A 21 -10.87 2.17 8.05
C ARG A 21 -10.21 0.89 7.53
N GLY A 22 -9.39 0.24 8.37
CA GLY A 22 -8.73 -1.02 8.11
C GLY A 22 -7.29 -0.86 7.61
N GLY A 23 -6.47 -1.87 7.89
CA GLY A 23 -5.05 -1.85 7.57
C GLY A 23 -4.75 -2.17 6.11
N MET A 24 -3.66 -1.60 5.60
CA MET A 24 -3.09 -1.92 4.28
C MET A 24 -2.50 -3.34 4.25
N ILE A 25 -1.82 -3.69 5.33
CA ILE A 25 -1.18 -4.98 5.54
C ILE A 25 -1.87 -5.62 6.74
N VAL A 26 -2.28 -6.87 6.60
CA VAL A 26 -2.90 -7.64 7.68
C VAL A 26 -2.17 -8.96 7.83
N ILE A 27 -1.56 -9.14 9.01
CA ILE A 27 -0.88 -10.37 9.39
C ILE A 27 -1.80 -11.13 10.34
N ARG A 28 -2.12 -12.38 9.98
CA ARG A 28 -2.85 -13.27 10.89
C ARG A 28 -1.88 -13.86 11.91
N GLN A 29 -2.12 -13.52 13.16
CA GLN A 29 -1.37 -13.98 14.32
C GLN A 29 -1.72 -15.43 14.65
N LYS A 30 -0.85 -16.13 15.36
CA LYS A 30 -1.05 -17.54 15.74
C LYS A 30 -2.29 -17.79 16.59
N ASN A 31 -2.66 -16.82 17.41
CA ASN A 31 -3.87 -16.87 18.24
C ASN A 31 -5.15 -16.56 17.44
N GLY A 32 -5.04 -16.37 16.12
CA GLY A 32 -6.15 -16.09 15.21
C GLY A 32 -6.50 -14.61 15.08
N THR A 33 -5.88 -13.71 15.85
CA THR A 33 -6.13 -12.27 15.70
C THR A 33 -5.44 -11.70 14.47
N ALA A 34 -5.89 -10.54 14.01
CA ALA A 34 -5.36 -9.84 12.84
C ALA A 34 -4.71 -8.49 13.20
N PHE A 35 -4.42 -8.25 14.48
CA PHE A 35 -3.83 -7.00 14.91
C PHE A 35 -2.46 -6.80 14.27
N THR A 36 -2.33 -5.71 13.53
CA THR A 36 -1.12 -5.35 12.78
C THR A 36 -0.90 -3.86 12.91
N ASP A 37 0.27 -3.47 13.42
CA ASP A 37 0.58 -2.06 13.67
C ASP A 37 2.08 -1.83 13.45
N PHE A 38 2.39 -1.13 12.35
CA PHE A 38 3.75 -0.87 11.92
C PHE A 38 4.23 0.48 12.44
N ARG A 39 5.31 0.46 13.22
CA ARG A 39 5.93 1.67 13.79
C ARG A 39 7.24 1.98 13.09
N TYR A 40 7.47 3.27 12.90
CA TYR A 40 8.70 3.77 12.29
C TYR A 40 9.93 3.26 13.01
N GLN A 41 10.91 2.77 12.25
CA GLN A 41 12.19 2.33 12.76
C GLN A 41 13.34 3.14 12.15
N ASP A 42 13.36 3.28 10.82
CA ASP A 42 14.46 3.94 10.12
C ASP A 42 14.07 4.36 8.70
N TYR A 43 14.95 5.06 8.00
CA TYR A 43 14.85 5.32 6.57
C TYR A 43 16.22 5.30 5.88
N SER A 44 16.21 5.11 4.56
CA SER A 44 17.37 5.32 3.71
C SER A 44 16.97 5.97 2.40
N ILE A 45 17.89 6.69 1.79
CA ILE A 45 17.73 7.26 0.45
C ILE A 45 18.84 6.70 -0.42
N ALA A 46 18.47 6.23 -1.60
CA ALA A 46 19.40 5.69 -2.58
C ALA A 46 19.10 6.25 -3.97
N LYS A 47 20.14 6.41 -4.78
CA LYS A 47 19.99 6.73 -6.19
C LYS A 47 19.40 5.56 -6.96
N GLY A 48 18.59 5.86 -7.96
CA GLY A 48 17.91 4.87 -8.79
C GLY A 48 16.74 4.20 -8.09
N LYS A 49 16.05 3.35 -8.84
CA LYS A 49 14.92 2.56 -8.38
C LYS A 49 15.30 1.08 -8.25
N PRO A 50 15.20 0.48 -7.04
CA PRO A 50 15.41 -0.94 -6.87
C PRO A 50 14.44 -1.79 -7.71
N LEU A 51 14.96 -2.86 -8.30
CA LEU A 51 14.17 -3.87 -9.02
C LEU A 51 13.31 -4.68 -8.05
N LEU A 52 12.10 -5.01 -8.48
CA LEU A 52 11.23 -5.96 -7.78
C LEU A 52 11.48 -7.36 -8.32
N LYS A 53 12.17 -8.22 -7.54
CA LYS A 53 12.56 -9.56 -7.99
C LYS A 53 11.31 -10.38 -8.36
N GLY A 54 11.25 -10.85 -9.60
CA GLY A 54 10.15 -11.68 -10.11
C GLY A 54 8.87 -10.91 -10.45
N LEU A 55 8.87 -9.57 -10.37
CA LEU A 55 7.70 -8.74 -10.66
C LEU A 55 8.04 -7.65 -11.70
N PRO A 56 7.11 -7.32 -12.61
CA PRO A 56 7.29 -6.17 -13.49
C PRO A 56 7.27 -4.87 -12.68
N SER A 57 8.11 -3.91 -13.06
CA SER A 57 8.10 -2.56 -12.50
C SER A 57 8.79 -1.57 -13.45
N ILE A 58 8.41 -0.30 -13.36
CA ILE A 58 9.14 0.80 -14.01
C ILE A 58 10.60 0.82 -13.54
N ARG A 59 11.52 1.06 -14.48
CA ARG A 59 12.95 1.15 -14.22
C ARG A 59 13.34 2.61 -14.07
N GLY A 60 14.34 2.86 -13.22
CA GLY A 60 14.92 4.18 -13.05
C GLY A 60 16.38 4.05 -12.66
N GLY A 61 17.26 4.59 -13.49
CA GLY A 61 18.70 4.62 -13.26
C GLY A 61 19.11 5.59 -12.15
N SER A 62 20.37 5.54 -11.73
CA SER A 62 20.92 6.40 -10.67
C SER A 62 20.83 7.90 -10.97
N ASP A 63 20.79 8.26 -12.25
CA ASP A 63 20.72 9.65 -12.70
C ASP A 63 19.30 10.09 -13.06
N GLU A 64 18.32 9.17 -13.02
CA GLU A 64 16.93 9.45 -13.44
C GLU A 64 16.00 9.68 -12.24
N CYS A 65 16.21 8.93 -11.16
CA CYS A 65 15.34 8.97 -9.98
C CYS A 65 16.11 8.73 -8.69
N GLU A 66 15.50 9.10 -7.57
CA GLU A 66 15.93 8.71 -6.23
C GLU A 66 14.82 7.90 -5.54
N THR A 67 15.21 6.99 -4.65
CA THR A 67 14.29 6.18 -3.87
C THR A 67 14.48 6.41 -2.38
N LEU A 68 13.40 6.81 -1.71
CA LEU A 68 13.25 6.76 -0.26
C LEU A 68 12.70 5.39 0.14
N GLU A 69 13.39 4.70 1.06
CA GLU A 69 12.91 3.48 1.70
C GLU A 69 12.70 3.76 3.20
N ILE A 70 11.46 3.65 3.66
CA ILE A 70 11.10 3.75 5.07
C ILE A 70 10.93 2.34 5.62
N LYS A 71 11.65 2.04 6.70
CA LYS A 71 11.55 0.78 7.42
C LYS A 71 10.65 0.94 8.64
N LEU A 72 9.61 0.12 8.68
CA LEU A 72 8.67 0.03 9.79
C LEU A 72 8.75 -1.38 10.39
N LYS A 73 8.50 -1.49 11.69
CA LYS A 73 8.45 -2.76 12.41
C LYS A 73 7.06 -2.98 13.00
N ASP A 74 6.51 -4.18 12.81
CA ASP A 74 5.27 -4.57 13.50
C ASP A 74 5.50 -4.63 15.03
N VAL A 75 4.54 -4.11 15.81
CA VAL A 75 4.70 -4.05 17.27
C VAL A 75 4.62 -5.43 17.95
N LEU A 76 3.94 -6.40 17.35
CA LEU A 76 3.72 -7.72 17.96
C LEU A 76 4.70 -8.79 17.47
N SER A 77 5.26 -8.63 16.27
CA SER A 77 6.07 -9.65 15.61
C SER A 77 7.40 -9.08 15.11
N ASN A 78 8.36 -9.98 14.82
CA ASN A 78 9.62 -9.58 14.19
C ASN A 78 9.46 -9.46 12.66
N VAL A 79 8.37 -8.84 12.21
CA VAL A 79 8.08 -8.58 10.80
C VAL A 79 8.33 -7.10 10.52
N TYR A 80 9.01 -6.83 9.40
CA TYR A 80 9.34 -5.50 8.96
C TYR A 80 8.62 -5.18 7.65
N LEU A 81 8.14 -3.96 7.52
CA LEU A 81 7.57 -3.41 6.30
C LEU A 81 8.50 -2.33 5.77
N LEU A 82 9.03 -2.53 4.57
CA LEU A 82 9.80 -1.54 3.85
C LEU A 82 8.91 -0.89 2.79
N VAL A 83 8.58 0.37 2.99
CA VAL A 83 7.79 1.18 2.05
C VAL A 83 8.76 2.01 1.22
N ARG A 84 8.70 1.87 -0.10
CA ARG A 84 9.59 2.55 -1.04
C ARG A 84 8.83 3.57 -1.86
N TYR A 85 9.40 4.75 -2.02
CA TYR A 85 8.94 5.82 -2.89
C TYR A 85 10.07 6.19 -3.84
N SER A 86 9.89 5.97 -5.14
CA SER A 86 10.83 6.43 -6.17
C SER A 86 10.26 7.63 -6.91
N ILE A 87 11.01 8.73 -6.96
CA ILE A 87 10.61 9.99 -7.61
C ILE A 87 11.57 10.25 -8.77
N PHE A 88 11.00 10.51 -9.95
CA PHE A 88 11.76 10.78 -11.16
C PHE A 88 11.97 12.28 -11.35
N SER A 89 13.19 12.67 -11.69
CA SER A 89 13.57 14.09 -11.82
C SER A 89 12.90 14.79 -13.01
N ASP A 90 12.52 14.03 -14.04
CA ASP A 90 11.98 14.50 -15.31
C ASP A 90 10.49 14.16 -15.50
N LYS A 91 9.82 13.62 -14.48
CA LYS A 91 8.43 13.14 -14.57
C LYS A 91 7.66 13.46 -13.29
N ASP A 92 6.42 13.91 -13.43
CA ASP A 92 5.48 14.10 -12.31
C ASP A 92 4.90 12.76 -11.83
N VAL A 93 5.77 11.84 -11.40
CA VAL A 93 5.43 10.46 -11.03
C VAL A 93 6.10 10.06 -9.73
N ILE A 94 5.29 9.56 -8.80
CA ILE A 94 5.76 8.88 -7.58
C ILE A 94 5.42 7.40 -7.70
N VAL A 95 6.44 6.55 -7.66
CA VAL A 95 6.28 5.11 -7.71
C VAL A 95 6.39 4.53 -6.31
N ARG A 96 5.32 3.87 -5.85
CA ARG A 96 5.30 3.22 -4.53
C ARG A 96 5.38 1.70 -4.63
N SER A 97 6.10 1.08 -3.71
CA SER A 97 6.03 -0.37 -3.47
C SER A 97 6.21 -0.69 -1.99
N ALA A 98 5.77 -1.87 -1.58
CA ALA A 98 5.91 -2.37 -0.22
C ALA A 98 6.59 -3.75 -0.26
N ARG A 99 7.51 -3.99 0.69
CA ARG A 99 8.16 -5.28 0.89
C ARG A 99 8.02 -5.69 2.35
N LEU A 100 7.57 -6.91 2.59
CA LEU A 100 7.57 -7.51 3.92
C LEU A 100 8.81 -8.39 4.11
N GLU A 101 9.44 -8.26 5.25
CA GLU A 101 10.55 -9.10 5.69
C GLU A 101 10.16 -9.82 6.98
N ASN A 102 10.06 -11.14 6.90
CA ASN A 102 9.79 -11.97 8.06
C ASN A 102 11.10 -12.31 8.78
N GLY A 103 11.36 -11.64 9.90
CA GLY A 103 12.48 -11.93 10.79
C GLY A 103 12.14 -12.90 11.92
N THR A 104 10.93 -13.49 11.92
CA THR A 104 10.57 -14.50 12.91
C THR A 104 11.22 -15.86 12.57
N LYS A 105 11.21 -16.80 13.52
CA LYS A 105 11.68 -18.17 13.27
C LYS A 105 10.66 -19.04 12.52
N GLU A 106 9.46 -18.52 12.30
CA GLU A 106 8.31 -19.28 11.83
C GLU A 106 7.68 -18.63 10.60
N GLY A 107 6.77 -19.33 9.93
CA GLY A 107 5.98 -18.74 8.87
C GLY A 107 5.03 -17.66 9.39
N VAL A 108 4.76 -16.66 8.56
CA VAL A 108 3.71 -15.65 8.80
C VAL A 108 2.63 -15.80 7.75
N CYS A 109 1.37 -15.65 8.15
CA CYS A 109 0.23 -15.68 7.24
C CYS A 109 -0.21 -14.24 6.95
N LEU A 110 -0.29 -13.89 5.66
CA LEU A 110 -0.74 -12.57 5.21
C LEU A 110 -2.17 -12.69 4.69
N ASP A 111 -3.10 -12.02 5.36
CA ASP A 111 -4.50 -11.95 4.92
C ASP A 111 -4.69 -10.84 3.88
N LYS A 112 -3.86 -9.79 3.93
CA LYS A 112 -3.92 -8.63 3.04
C LYS A 112 -2.54 -8.00 2.89
N ALA A 113 -2.18 -7.60 1.68
CA ALA A 113 -0.95 -6.85 1.41
C ALA A 113 -1.13 -5.89 0.22
N PHE A 114 -1.71 -4.71 0.46
CA PHE A 114 -1.79 -3.69 -0.60
C PHE A 114 -0.45 -2.96 -0.79
N SER A 115 -0.22 -2.46 -2.00
CA SER A 115 0.99 -1.69 -2.34
C SER A 115 0.93 -0.24 -1.88
N ALA A 116 -0.28 0.31 -1.71
CA ALA A 116 -0.51 1.70 -1.36
C ALA A 116 -1.84 1.92 -0.62
N SER A 117 -1.90 3.03 0.11
CA SER A 117 -3.04 3.63 0.81
C SER A 117 -2.79 5.12 0.73
N LEU A 118 -3.83 5.87 0.41
CA LEU A 118 -3.79 7.30 0.23
C LEU A 118 -5.00 7.87 0.95
N ASP A 119 -4.73 8.58 2.04
CA ASP A 119 -5.73 9.39 2.72
C ASP A 119 -5.73 10.79 2.07
N LEU A 120 -6.89 11.24 1.61
CA LEU A 120 -7.05 12.54 0.98
C LEU A 120 -7.55 13.59 1.99
N PRO A 121 -7.09 14.84 1.91
CA PRO A 121 -7.38 15.84 2.94
C PRO A 121 -8.76 16.50 2.86
N ASP A 122 -9.54 16.25 1.80
CA ASP A 122 -10.78 16.98 1.49
C ASP A 122 -11.93 16.03 1.08
N SER A 123 -13.05 16.57 0.63
CA SER A 123 -14.22 15.83 0.13
C SER A 123 -14.49 16.04 -1.37
N ASP A 124 -15.59 15.47 -1.86
CA ASP A 124 -16.13 15.71 -3.22
C ASP A 124 -15.27 15.22 -4.38
N TYR A 125 -14.45 14.20 -4.12
CA TYR A 125 -13.74 13.46 -5.15
C TYR A 125 -14.67 12.61 -6.02
N PHE A 126 -14.26 12.43 -7.27
CA PHE A 126 -14.86 11.50 -8.21
C PHE A 126 -13.90 10.33 -8.45
N LEU A 127 -14.44 9.10 -8.42
CA LEU A 127 -13.70 7.92 -8.84
C LEU A 127 -13.89 7.72 -10.34
N CYS A 128 -12.81 7.97 -11.08
CA CYS A 128 -12.66 7.53 -12.47
C CYS A 128 -12.15 6.10 -12.50
N HIS A 129 -12.88 5.19 -13.13
CA HIS A 129 -12.48 3.80 -13.30
C HIS A 129 -13.00 3.20 -14.61
N PHE A 130 -12.54 2.00 -14.92
CA PHE A 130 -12.67 1.41 -16.25
C PHE A 130 -13.27 0.00 -16.19
N PRO A 131 -14.56 -0.16 -15.84
CA PRO A 131 -15.21 -1.46 -15.88
C PRO A 131 -15.36 -1.92 -17.33
N GLY A 132 -15.49 -3.22 -17.51
CA GLY A 132 -15.71 -3.82 -18.82
C GLY A 132 -16.09 -5.29 -18.71
N ASP A 133 -16.32 -5.87 -19.86
CA ASP A 133 -16.46 -7.31 -20.06
C ASP A 133 -15.68 -7.68 -21.33
N TRP A 134 -15.59 -8.97 -21.63
CA TRP A 134 -15.03 -9.44 -22.89
C TRP A 134 -15.67 -8.72 -24.09
N GLU A 135 -14.83 -8.26 -25.02
CA GLU A 135 -15.22 -7.43 -26.19
C GLU A 135 -15.79 -6.04 -25.88
N GLN A 136 -15.86 -5.64 -24.60
CA GLN A 136 -16.24 -4.30 -24.16
C GLN A 136 -15.38 -3.84 -22.97
N GLU A 137 -14.06 -3.96 -23.11
CA GLU A 137 -13.11 -3.64 -22.06
C GLU A 137 -13.00 -2.13 -21.78
N ARG A 138 -12.70 -1.79 -20.52
CA ARG A 138 -12.23 -0.45 -20.10
C ARG A 138 -13.12 0.72 -20.51
N ARG A 139 -14.43 0.59 -20.38
CA ARG A 139 -15.36 1.72 -20.57
C ARG A 139 -15.13 2.76 -19.48
N PHE A 140 -14.98 4.03 -19.85
CA PHE A 140 -14.85 5.09 -18.85
C PHE A 140 -16.12 5.24 -18.01
N VAL A 141 -15.96 5.23 -16.70
CA VAL A 141 -17.00 5.51 -15.72
C VAL A 141 -16.47 6.48 -14.68
N GLU A 142 -17.27 7.48 -14.35
CA GLU A 142 -17.00 8.44 -13.29
C GLU A 142 -18.18 8.43 -12.32
N ASN A 143 -17.88 8.24 -11.03
CA ASN A 143 -18.88 8.29 -9.97
C ASN A 143 -18.40 9.20 -8.85
N ARG A 144 -19.28 10.02 -8.28
CA ARG A 144 -18.99 10.75 -7.04
C ARG A 144 -18.70 9.75 -5.92
N LEU A 145 -17.64 9.97 -5.15
CA LEU A 145 -17.39 9.19 -3.94
C LEU A 145 -18.39 9.60 -2.86
N ALA A 146 -19.24 8.65 -2.46
CA ALA A 146 -20.21 8.81 -1.38
C ALA A 146 -19.74 8.07 -0.12
N ASP A 147 -20.41 8.30 1.00
CA ASP A 147 -20.15 7.61 2.25
C ASP A 147 -20.25 6.08 2.08
N GLY A 148 -19.26 5.37 2.57
CA GLY A 148 -19.20 3.91 2.54
C GLY A 148 -17.90 3.39 1.92
N LYS A 149 -17.96 2.16 1.41
CA LYS A 149 -16.82 1.47 0.81
C LYS A 149 -17.18 0.97 -0.58
N LEU A 150 -16.52 1.52 -1.59
CA LEU A 150 -16.56 1.02 -2.95
C LEU A 150 -15.31 0.18 -3.22
N VAL A 151 -15.49 -1.00 -3.81
CA VAL A 151 -14.39 -1.94 -4.10
C VAL A 151 -14.46 -2.35 -5.57
N ILE A 152 -13.33 -2.19 -6.26
CA ILE A 152 -13.11 -2.70 -7.62
C ILE A 152 -12.01 -3.74 -7.51
N HIS A 153 -12.27 -4.98 -7.91
CA HIS A 153 -11.31 -6.07 -7.79
C HIS A 153 -11.54 -7.15 -8.86
N SER A 154 -10.52 -7.98 -9.06
CA SER A 154 -10.61 -9.23 -9.83
C SER A 154 -10.28 -10.40 -8.91
N ASN A 155 -10.99 -11.52 -9.07
CA ASN A 155 -10.69 -12.80 -8.44
C ASN A 155 -10.38 -13.91 -9.46
N PHE A 156 -10.16 -13.54 -10.73
CA PHE A 156 -9.92 -14.51 -11.82
C PHE A 156 -8.46 -15.01 -11.91
N GLY A 157 -7.57 -14.54 -11.05
CA GLY A 157 -6.13 -14.86 -11.11
C GLY A 157 -5.34 -14.04 -12.14
N PHE A 158 -6.00 -13.12 -12.82
CA PHE A 158 -5.42 -12.09 -13.70
C PHE A 158 -6.14 -10.76 -13.47
N SER A 159 -5.71 -9.68 -14.14
CA SER A 159 -6.23 -8.32 -13.90
C SER A 159 -7.74 -8.14 -14.15
N SER A 160 -8.35 -9.02 -14.97
CA SER A 160 -9.66 -8.90 -15.66
C SER A 160 -9.57 -8.29 -17.07
N HIS A 161 -10.68 -8.42 -17.80
CA HIS A 161 -11.06 -7.64 -18.97
C HIS A 161 -11.10 -6.14 -18.63
#